data_AF-A0A969B8G7-F1
#
_entry.id   AF-A0A969B8G7-F1
#
_cell.length_a   1.000
_cell.length_b   1.000
_cell.length_c   1.000
_cell.angle_alpha   90.00
_cell.angle_beta   90.00
_cell.angle_gamma   90.00
#
_symmetry.space_group_name_H-M   'P 1'
#
loop_
_entity.id
_entity.type
_entity.pdbx_description
1 polymer ?
#
loop_
_entity_poly.entity_id
_entity_poly.type
_entity_poly.pdbx_seq_one_letter_code
_entity_poly.pdbx_strand_id
1 'polypeptide(L)'
;MNKPYINIAETVGSPPDRTQVMVKLREMADRILNKTSYKFVNKLNGDIIDYYDALPTDGSTVLHSGFNDWKYWNGVVNLSMLRLSETTGDAKYRDYVIRNYNFAFKHLPFFKALFNKQIENSNFHSFLGSTGLTTLAPWRLPCSR
;
A
#
# COMPACT_ATOMS: atom_id res chain seq x y z
N MET A 1 -5.63 32.14 7.74
CA MET A 1 -6.67 31.67 6.79
C MET A 1 -6.00 30.75 5.77
N ASN A 2 -6.25 29.45 5.87
CA ASN A 2 -5.64 28.43 5.02
C ASN A 2 -6.49 28.30 3.74
N LYS A 3 -5.97 28.69 2.58
CA LYS A 3 -6.69 28.50 1.30
C LYS A 3 -6.61 27.02 0.91
N PRO A 4 -7.72 26.34 0.58
CA PRO A 4 -7.63 24.96 0.12
C PRO A 4 -6.99 24.94 -1.28
N TYR A 5 -6.08 23.99 -1.48
CA TYR A 5 -5.53 23.67 -2.80
C TYR A 5 -6.64 23.10 -3.69
N ILE A 6 -7.41 23.98 -4.33
CA ILE A 6 -8.27 23.63 -5.45
C ILE A 6 -7.50 24.04 -6.70
N ASN A 7 -7.04 23.04 -7.45
CA ASN A 7 -6.50 23.27 -8.78
C ASN A 7 -7.70 23.58 -9.70
N ILE A 8 -7.99 24.87 -9.87
CA ILE A 8 -9.14 25.43 -10.60
C ILE A 8 -9.03 25.28 -12.13
N ALA A 9 -8.06 24.52 -12.65
CA ALA A 9 -7.78 24.49 -14.08
C ALA A 9 -8.72 23.61 -14.91
N GLU A 10 -9.55 22.71 -14.33
CA GLU A 10 -10.41 21.82 -15.14
C GLU A 10 -11.76 21.45 -14.50
N THR A 11 -12.47 22.38 -13.85
CA THR A 11 -13.90 22.17 -13.57
C THR A 11 -14.73 23.30 -14.17
N VAL A 12 -15.18 23.12 -15.41
CA VAL A 12 -16.28 23.92 -15.96
C VAL A 12 -17.56 23.42 -15.27
N GLY A 13 -17.97 24.04 -14.16
CA GLY A 13 -19.21 23.67 -13.45
C GLY A 13 -19.26 24.06 -11.97
N SER A 14 -20.46 24.01 -11.39
CA SER A 14 -20.63 24.14 -9.93
C SER A 14 -19.93 22.99 -9.20
N PRO A 15 -19.40 23.21 -7.98
CA PRO A 15 -18.80 22.14 -7.18
C PRO A 15 -19.76 20.95 -7.05
N PRO A 16 -19.25 19.70 -7.14
CA PRO A 16 -20.10 18.53 -7.03
C PRO A 16 -20.78 18.48 -5.66
N ASP A 17 -22.02 18.01 -5.65
CA ASP A 17 -22.78 17.83 -4.41
C ASP A 17 -22.03 16.88 -3.46
N ARG A 18 -22.04 17.20 -2.16
CA ARG A 18 -21.32 16.44 -1.14
C ARG A 18 -21.76 14.98 -1.12
N THR A 19 -23.04 14.70 -1.35
CA THR A 19 -23.57 13.33 -1.38
C THR A 19 -22.99 12.55 -2.55
N GLN A 20 -22.93 13.17 -3.73
CA GLN A 20 -22.35 12.55 -4.93
C GLN A 20 -20.85 12.23 -4.74
N VAL A 21 -20.09 13.15 -4.15
CA VAL A 21 -18.68 12.92 -3.81
C VAL A 21 -18.55 11.74 -2.85
N MET A 22 -19.38 11.69 -1.80
CA MET A 22 -19.34 10.59 -0.83
C MET A 22 -19.71 9.24 -1.44
N VAL A 23 -20.66 9.18 -2.37
CA VAL A 23 -20.99 7.96 -3.11
C VAL A 23 -19.77 7.47 -3.89
N LYS A 24 -19.09 8.36 -4.62
CA LYS A 24 -17.89 7.99 -5.39
C LYS A 24 -16.71 7.58 -4.53
N LEU A 25 -16.49 8.25 -3.39
CA LEU A 25 -15.46 7.84 -2.44
C LEU A 25 -15.71 6.43 -1.89
N ARG A 26 -16.97 6.11 -1.54
CA ARG A 26 -17.35 4.76 -1.09
C ARG A 26 -17.18 3.72 -2.20
N GLU A 27 -17.59 4.00 -3.43
CA GLU A 27 -17.38 3.09 -4.57
C GLU A 27 -15.89 2.78 -4.79
N MET A 28 -15.03 3.79 -4.72
CA MET A 28 -13.58 3.60 -4.85
C MET A 28 -13.00 2.79 -3.69
N ALA A 29 -13.40 3.10 -2.46
CA ALA A 29 -12.96 2.38 -1.28
C ALA A 29 -13.39 0.92 -1.33
N ASP A 30 -14.64 0.64 -1.70
CA ASP A 30 -15.19 -0.71 -1.81
C ASP A 30 -14.49 -1.52 -2.91
N ARG A 31 -14.10 -0.88 -4.02
CA ARG A 31 -13.26 -1.51 -5.04
C ARG A 31 -11.88 -1.90 -4.50
N ILE A 32 -11.25 -1.07 -3.68
CA ILE A 32 -9.96 -1.38 -3.05
C ILE A 32 -10.12 -2.59 -2.11
N LEU A 33 -11.15 -2.59 -1.26
CA LEU A 33 -11.46 -3.71 -0.37
C LEU A 33 -11.61 -5.01 -1.16
N ASN A 34 -12.38 -4.99 -2.26
CA ASN A 34 -12.64 -6.16 -3.10
C ASN A 34 -11.41 -6.63 -3.90
N LYS A 35 -10.49 -5.74 -4.25
CA LYS A 35 -9.27 -6.07 -5.00
C LYS A 35 -8.11 -6.48 -4.10
N THR A 36 -8.18 -6.19 -2.81
CA THR A 36 -7.13 -6.54 -1.87
C THR A 36 -7.20 -8.02 -1.49
N SER A 37 -6.11 -8.75 -1.73
CA SER A 37 -6.00 -10.17 -1.43
C SER A 37 -4.88 -10.43 -0.42
N TYR A 38 -5.20 -11.11 0.67
CA TYR A 38 -4.24 -11.45 1.72
C TYR A 38 -3.51 -12.76 1.42
N LYS A 39 -2.95 -12.86 0.22
CA LYS A 39 -2.36 -14.09 -0.31
C LYS A 39 -0.98 -13.83 -0.91
N PHE A 40 -0.19 -14.89 -1.01
CA PHE A 40 1.07 -14.89 -1.73
C PHE A 40 0.92 -15.61 -3.07
N VAL A 41 1.84 -15.33 -3.98
CA VAL A 41 1.94 -15.97 -5.29
C VAL A 41 3.38 -16.36 -5.56
N ASN A 42 3.58 -17.53 -6.16
CA ASN A 42 4.87 -17.94 -6.67
C ASN A 42 5.12 -17.31 -8.05
N LYS A 43 6.21 -16.57 -8.20
CA LYS A 43 6.63 -15.91 -9.45
C LYS A 43 6.88 -16.89 -10.60
N LEU A 44 7.29 -18.11 -10.29
CA LEU A 44 7.73 -19.08 -11.29
C LEU A 44 6.55 -19.70 -12.05
N ASN A 45 5.46 -20.02 -11.34
CA ASN A 45 4.31 -20.73 -11.91
C ASN A 45 2.98 -19.97 -11.77
N GLY A 46 2.94 -18.89 -10.99
CA GLY A 46 1.72 -18.12 -10.75
C GLY A 46 0.77 -18.72 -9.72
N ASP A 47 1.19 -19.78 -9.02
CA ASP A 47 0.34 -20.46 -8.06
C ASP A 47 0.09 -19.60 -6.82
N ILE A 48 -1.18 -19.56 -6.40
CA ILE A 48 -1.59 -18.88 -5.19
C ILE A 48 -1.23 -19.75 -3.99
N ILE A 49 -0.48 -19.18 -3.06
CA ILE A 49 -0.05 -19.84 -1.82
C ILE A 49 -1.00 -19.42 -0.70
N ASP A 50 -1.82 -20.36 -0.25
CA ASP A 50 -2.81 -20.18 0.83
C ASP A 50 -2.30 -20.56 2.22
N TYR A 51 -1.18 -21.31 2.31
CA TYR A 51 -0.59 -21.75 3.57
C TYR A 51 0.61 -20.88 3.99
N TYR A 52 0.58 -20.42 5.24
CA TYR A 52 1.44 -19.34 5.74
C TYR A 52 2.65 -19.83 6.56
N ASP A 53 2.68 -21.10 6.96
CA ASP A 53 3.60 -21.53 8.03
C ASP A 53 5.06 -21.68 7.55
N ALA A 54 5.28 -21.85 6.24
CA ALA A 54 6.62 -21.93 5.66
C ALA A 54 6.66 -21.39 4.22
N LEU A 55 6.62 -20.06 4.08
CA LEU A 55 6.82 -19.43 2.77
C LEU A 55 8.30 -19.55 2.32
N PRO A 56 8.57 -19.96 1.07
CA PRO A 56 9.93 -19.99 0.53
C PRO A 56 10.61 -18.62 0.58
N THR A 57 11.78 -18.55 1.20
CA THR A 57 12.59 -17.32 1.33
C THR A 57 13.71 -17.24 0.29
N ASP A 58 13.49 -17.85 -0.88
CA ASP A 58 14.38 -17.86 -2.04
C ASP A 58 14.07 -16.73 -3.05
N GLY A 59 13.06 -15.90 -2.76
CA GLY A 59 12.64 -14.80 -3.61
C GLY A 59 11.61 -15.16 -4.69
N SER A 60 11.22 -16.44 -4.78
CA SER A 60 10.14 -16.91 -5.65
C SER A 60 8.76 -16.45 -5.20
N THR A 61 8.59 -16.19 -3.91
CA THR A 61 7.30 -15.84 -3.31
C THR A 61 7.12 -14.33 -3.17
N VAL A 62 6.00 -13.79 -3.68
CA VAL A 62 5.62 -12.37 -3.55
C VAL A 62 4.17 -12.19 -3.16
N LEU A 63 3.83 -10.96 -2.76
CA LEU A 63 2.44 -10.59 -2.47
C LEU A 63 1.60 -10.64 -3.74
N HIS A 64 0.42 -11.26 -3.65
CA HIS A 64 -0.54 -11.27 -4.75
C HIS A 64 -1.16 -9.89 -4.99
N SER A 65 -1.36 -9.11 -3.91
CA SER A 65 -1.95 -7.77 -3.99
C SER A 65 -0.96 -6.70 -3.56
N GLY A 66 -0.78 -5.69 -4.43
CA GLY A 66 0.04 -4.53 -4.14
C GLY A 66 -0.46 -3.67 -2.98
N PHE A 67 -1.74 -3.79 -2.61
CA PHE A 67 -2.33 -3.08 -1.45
C PHE A 67 -1.83 -3.58 -0.11
N ASN A 68 -1.24 -4.79 -0.08
CA ASN A 68 -0.68 -5.39 1.13
C ASN A 68 0.82 -5.12 1.28
N ASP A 69 1.44 -4.44 0.31
CA ASP A 69 2.86 -4.11 0.33
C ASP A 69 3.16 -2.91 1.24
N TRP A 70 4.41 -2.74 1.65
CA TRP A 70 4.83 -1.58 2.44
C TRP A 70 5.34 -0.45 1.55
N LYS A 71 4.40 0.17 0.83
CA LYS A 71 4.66 1.34 -0.01
C LYS A 71 4.04 2.59 0.62
N TYR A 72 4.66 3.74 0.38
CA TYR A 72 4.17 5.03 0.89
C TYR A 72 2.67 5.26 0.59
N TRP A 73 2.25 4.96 -0.64
CA TRP A 73 0.86 5.14 -1.05
C TRP A 73 -0.11 4.20 -0.32
N ASN A 74 0.32 3.03 0.15
CA ASN A 74 -0.52 2.17 1.01
C ASN A 74 -0.76 2.82 2.38
N GLY A 75 0.23 3.55 2.92
CA GLY A 75 0.04 4.38 4.11
C GLY A 75 -1.02 5.46 3.91
N VAL A 76 -0.98 6.18 2.77
CA VAL A 76 -1.97 7.20 2.41
C VAL A 76 -3.37 6.59 2.24
N VAL A 77 -3.47 5.43 1.59
CA VAL A 77 -4.75 4.70 1.43
C VAL A 77 -5.30 4.28 2.78
N ASN A 78 -4.48 3.69 3.66
CA ASN A 78 -4.92 3.29 4.99
C ASN A 78 -5.41 4.48 5.83
N LEU A 79 -4.70 5.61 5.80
CA LEU A 79 -5.12 6.83 6.49
C LEU A 79 -6.46 7.36 5.92
N SER A 80 -6.62 7.31 4.60
CA SER A 80 -7.85 7.73 3.92
C SER A 80 -9.05 6.83 4.29
N MET A 81 -8.82 5.52 4.44
CA MET A 81 -9.84 4.56 4.89
C MET A 81 -10.26 4.79 6.34
N LEU A 82 -9.31 5.09 7.25
CA LEU A 82 -9.63 5.50 8.62
C LEU A 82 -10.51 6.75 8.62
N ARG A 83 -10.12 7.77 7.86
CA ARG A 83 -10.89 9.02 7.77
C ARG A 83 -12.28 8.80 7.17
N LEU A 84 -12.39 7.91 6.18
CA LEU A 84 -13.66 7.54 5.58
C LEU A 84 -14.56 6.81 6.59
N SER A 85 -13.99 5.91 7.40
CA SER A 85 -14.72 5.24 8.49
C SER A 85 -15.28 6.25 9.49
N GLU A 86 -14.45 7.17 9.99
CA GLU A 86 -14.89 8.24 10.91
C GLU A 86 -16.00 9.12 10.32
N THR A 87 -15.87 9.47 9.03
CA THR A 87 -16.81 10.36 8.35
C THR A 87 -18.14 9.68 8.05
N THR A 88 -18.13 8.38 7.80
CA THR A 88 -19.32 7.62 7.35
C THR A 88 -19.96 6.77 8.45
N GLY A 89 -19.25 6.50 9.55
CA GLY A 89 -19.62 5.51 10.56
C GLY A 89 -19.46 4.05 10.11
N ASP A 90 -19.00 3.79 8.89
CA ASP A 90 -18.85 2.43 8.36
C ASP A 90 -17.54 1.81 8.84
N ALA A 91 -17.66 0.80 9.72
CA ALA A 91 -16.53 0.12 10.34
C ALA A 91 -15.67 -0.65 9.32
N LYS A 92 -16.22 -1.06 8.17
CA LYS A 92 -15.50 -1.92 7.21
C LYS A 92 -14.19 -1.29 6.72
N TYR A 93 -14.14 0.04 6.62
CA TYR A 93 -12.95 0.77 6.18
C TYR A 93 -11.85 0.76 7.25
N ARG A 94 -12.20 0.89 8.53
CA ARG A 94 -11.25 0.73 9.64
C ARG A 94 -10.77 -0.71 9.74
N ASP A 95 -11.69 -1.67 9.62
CA ASP A 95 -11.37 -3.09 9.75
C ASP A 95 -10.45 -3.57 8.62
N TYR A 96 -10.58 -3.00 7.41
CA TYR A 96 -9.62 -3.17 6.32
C TYR A 96 -8.20 -2.74 6.71
N VAL A 97 -8.05 -1.58 7.35
CA VAL A 97 -6.75 -1.06 7.78
C VAL A 97 -6.11 -1.97 8.83
N ILE A 98 -6.89 -2.38 9.84
CA ILE A 98 -6.44 -3.33 10.86
C ILE A 98 -5.99 -4.64 10.21
N ARG A 99 -6.75 -5.16 9.25
CA ARG A 99 -6.42 -6.40 8.54
C ARG A 99 -5.12 -6.28 7.74
N ASN A 100 -4.87 -5.15 7.08
CA ASN A 100 -3.62 -4.87 6.39
C ASN A 100 -2.41 -4.90 7.33
N TYR A 101 -2.50 -4.22 8.48
CA TYR A 101 -1.41 -4.22 9.47
C TYR A 101 -1.21 -5.61 10.08
N ASN A 102 -2.28 -6.31 10.45
CA ASN A 102 -2.19 -7.66 10.97
C ASN A 102 -1.52 -8.62 9.98
N PHE A 103 -1.84 -8.51 8.69
CA PHE A 103 -1.19 -9.30 7.66
C PHE A 103 0.30 -8.98 7.56
N ALA A 104 0.69 -7.70 7.54
CA ALA A 104 2.08 -7.28 7.52
C ALA A 104 2.87 -7.81 8.74
N PHE A 105 2.36 -7.59 9.96
CA PHE A 105 3.05 -8.00 11.18
C PHE A 105 3.10 -9.51 11.35
N LYS A 106 2.05 -10.24 10.97
CA LYS A 106 2.05 -11.71 10.98
C LYS A 106 3.18 -12.29 10.11
N HIS A 107 3.50 -11.63 9.00
CA HIS A 107 4.52 -12.12 8.04
C HIS A 107 5.84 -11.36 8.13
N LEU A 108 6.03 -10.53 9.16
CA LEU A 108 7.26 -9.80 9.39
C LEU A 108 8.51 -10.71 9.47
N PRO A 109 8.47 -11.90 10.09
CA PRO A 109 9.62 -12.82 10.07
C PRO A 109 10.03 -13.25 8.64
N PHE A 110 9.05 -13.49 7.77
CA PHE A 110 9.29 -13.84 6.36
C PHE A 110 9.96 -12.69 5.61
N PHE A 111 9.44 -11.47 5.71
CA PHE A 111 10.04 -10.30 5.07
C PHE A 111 11.46 -10.01 5.61
N LYS A 112 11.67 -10.18 6.92
CA LYS A 112 12.99 -10.05 7.55
C LYS A 112 13.99 -11.06 7.00
N ALA A 113 13.57 -12.31 6.78
CA ALA A 113 14.42 -13.34 6.19
C ALA A 113 14.80 -13.01 4.74
N LEU A 114 13.87 -12.48 3.93
CA LEU A 114 14.17 -12.01 2.57
C LEU A 114 15.17 -10.84 2.56
N PHE A 115 14.99 -9.87 3.46
CA PHE A 115 15.90 -8.73 3.61
C PHE A 115 17.31 -9.16 4.02
N ASN A 116 17.43 -10.03 5.02
CA ASN A 116 18.72 -10.54 5.48
C ASN A 116 19.49 -11.28 4.38
N LYS A 117 18.77 -11.90 3.44
CA LYS A 117 19.33 -12.58 2.26
C LYS A 117 19.61 -11.63 1.09
N GLN A 118 19.38 -10.33 1.25
CA GLN A 118 19.57 -9.30 0.21
C GLN A 118 18.83 -9.62 -1.10
N ILE A 119 17.66 -10.25 -1.00
CA ILE A 119 16.88 -10.62 -2.18
C ILE A 119 16.25 -9.36 -2.78
N GLU A 120 16.82 -8.86 -3.87
CA GLU A 120 16.28 -7.72 -4.61
C GLU A 120 14.85 -8.00 -5.11
N ASN A 121 14.04 -6.95 -5.26
CA ASN A 121 12.64 -7.04 -5.72
C ASN A 121 11.67 -7.91 -4.88
N SER A 122 11.97 -8.21 -3.61
CA SER A 122 10.95 -8.59 -2.63
C SER A 122 10.01 -7.44 -2.26
N ASN A 123 8.79 -7.75 -1.83
CA ASN A 123 7.92 -6.77 -1.19
C ASN A 123 8.56 -6.30 0.15
N PHE A 124 8.11 -5.16 0.71
CA PHE A 124 8.60 -4.60 1.99
C PHE A 124 10.05 -4.05 2.04
N HIS A 125 10.74 -3.86 0.91
CA HIS A 125 12.10 -3.27 0.87
C HIS A 125 12.25 -1.95 1.62
N SER A 126 11.28 -1.05 1.49
CA SER A 126 11.31 0.26 2.14
C SER A 126 11.13 0.19 3.66
N PHE A 127 10.56 -0.89 4.20
CA PHE A 127 10.38 -1.05 5.65
C PHE A 127 11.66 -1.52 6.34
N LEU A 128 12.40 -2.43 5.69
CA LEU A 128 13.57 -3.08 6.30
C LEU A 128 14.91 -2.44 5.87
N GLY A 129 14.91 -1.65 4.79
CA GLY A 129 16.10 -0.96 4.26
C GLY A 129 16.58 0.26 5.05
N SER A 130 15.96 0.62 6.17
CA SER A 130 16.40 1.78 6.98
C SER A 130 17.56 1.45 7.92
N THR A 131 18.66 0.90 7.38
CA THR A 131 19.98 0.93 8.02
C THR A 131 21.09 1.38 7.05
N GLY A 132 20.72 2.07 5.97
CA GLY A 132 21.66 2.73 5.07
C GLY A 132 21.11 4.08 4.63
N LEU A 133 21.46 5.15 5.33
CA LEU A 133 21.39 6.51 4.80
C LEU A 133 22.33 6.59 3.59
N THR A 134 21.86 6.26 2.38
CA THR A 134 22.38 6.76 1.09
C THR A 134 21.56 6.18 -0.06
N THR A 135 21.37 7.01 -1.09
CA THR A 135 20.77 6.70 -2.42
C THR A 135 19.26 6.54 -2.53
N LEU A 136 18.51 7.57 -2.09
CA LEU A 136 17.26 7.96 -2.76
C LEU A 136 17.33 9.45 -3.12
N ALA A 137 18.15 9.77 -4.12
CA ALA A 137 18.12 11.06 -4.80
C ALA A 137 18.43 10.83 -6.29
N PRO A 138 17.41 10.69 -7.17
CA PRO A 138 17.62 10.47 -8.60
C PRO A 138 18.14 11.70 -9.38
N TRP A 139 18.63 12.75 -8.70
CA TRP A 139 19.02 14.03 -9.32
C TRP A 139 20.43 14.52 -8.98
N ARG A 140 21.39 13.65 -8.70
CA ARG A 140 22.80 14.07 -8.75
C ARG A 140 23.26 14.08 -10.21
N LEU A 141 23.18 15.25 -10.86
CA LEU A 141 23.97 15.52 -12.06
C LEU A 141 25.46 15.33 -11.72
N PRO A 142 26.26 14.71 -12.61
CA PRO A 142 27.68 14.57 -12.39
C PRO A 142 28.35 15.93 -12.59
N CYS A 143 28.81 16.57 -11.52
CA CYS A 143 29.84 17.59 -11.67
C CYS A 143 31.15 16.87 -11.99
N SER A 144 31.57 16.99 -13.25
CA SER A 144 32.94 16.67 -13.68
C SER A 144 33.95 17.54 -12.93
N ARG A 145 35.12 16.94 -12.69
CA ARG A 145 36.31 17.57 -12.07
C ARG A 145 36.77 18.82 -12.80
#